data_AF-A0A7V3CCZ0-F1
#
_entry.id   AF-A0A7V3CCZ0-F1
#
_cell.length_a   1.000
_cell.length_b   1.000
_cell.length_c   1.000
_cell.angle_alpha   90.00
_cell.angle_beta   90.00
_cell.angle_gamma   90.00
#
_symmetry.space_group_name_H-M   'P 1'
#
loop_
_entity.id
_entity.type
_entity.pdbx_description
1 polymer ?
#
loop_
_entity_poly.entity_id
_entity_poly.type
_entity_poly.pdbx_seq_one_letter_code
_entity_poly.pdbx_strand_id
1 'polypeptide(L)'
;MAEAAAQLEEYFVTEDCIACDACCNDFPDIFVMNAEHTRAIAKEKSPVGKFNPWDIVTVCPVDAIKLVNLPMPAKPEGEKKVEAAPAETDNSDWERRWAAVRDRLEPQWERMKRYGMASSIDEEKDRYIVRFDMPAKVPNHRLKFKWGLPDDMPEYKAAVEIHGGNVKIRAKLEDEKVKKLCGWVNSFPEGFLRELNFPVPIKSHRLNYDPETRILEVVLEKAQPERQAA
;
A
#
# COMPACT_ATOMS: atom_id res chain seq x y z
N MET A 1 26.94 4.73 39.88
CA MET A 1 26.16 5.98 40.05
C MET A 1 26.33 6.76 38.75
N ALA A 2 25.46 6.74 37.74
CA ALA A 2 24.10 6.24 37.60
C ALA A 2 23.98 5.52 36.23
N GLU A 3 23.27 4.39 36.23
CA GLU A 3 22.72 3.77 35.02
C GLU A 3 21.92 4.82 34.26
N ALA A 4 22.30 5.09 33.01
CA ALA A 4 21.43 5.81 32.10
C ALA A 4 20.23 4.90 31.86
N ALA A 5 19.12 5.17 32.55
CA ALA A 5 17.86 4.49 32.35
C ALA A 5 17.53 4.53 30.85
N ALA A 6 17.57 3.37 30.21
CA ALA A 6 17.14 3.21 28.83
C ALA A 6 15.67 3.65 28.76
N GLN A 7 15.42 4.83 28.20
CA GLN A 7 14.06 5.30 27.94
C GLN A 7 13.42 4.31 26.96
N LEU A 8 12.33 3.68 27.39
CA LEU A 8 11.52 2.81 26.54
C LEU A 8 10.81 3.69 25.50
N GLU A 9 11.11 3.50 24.22
CA GLU A 9 10.35 4.09 23.12
C GLU A 9 9.13 3.22 22.84
N GLU A 10 7.93 3.70 23.19
CA GLU A 10 6.69 2.97 22.96
C GLU A 10 6.06 3.42 21.64
N TYR A 11 6.07 2.53 20.64
CA TYR A 11 5.24 2.69 19.46
C TYR A 11 3.82 2.24 19.80
N PHE A 12 2.82 2.99 19.36
CA PHE A 12 1.41 2.64 19.51
C PHE A 12 0.74 2.60 18.15
N VAL A 13 -0.11 1.60 17.92
CA VAL A 13 -0.92 1.49 16.70
C VAL A 13 -2.35 1.89 17.04
N THR A 14 -2.86 2.94 16.41
CA THR A 14 -4.22 3.46 16.63
C THR A 14 -5.27 2.53 16.03
N GLU A 15 -6.54 2.79 16.38
CA GLU A 15 -7.71 2.09 15.83
C GLU A 15 -7.89 2.33 14.32
N ASP A 16 -7.19 3.31 13.73
CA ASP A 16 -7.18 3.56 12.29
C ASP A 16 -6.43 2.47 11.51
N CYS A 17 -5.82 1.50 12.19
CA CYS A 17 -5.11 0.40 11.56
C CYS A 17 -6.02 -0.42 10.63
N ILE A 18 -5.56 -0.61 9.40
CA ILE A 18 -6.28 -1.37 8.35
C ILE A 18 -5.76 -2.81 8.17
N ALA A 19 -4.97 -3.33 9.11
CA ALA A 19 -4.40 -4.68 9.09
C ALA A 19 -3.65 -5.08 7.79
N CYS A 20 -2.98 -4.13 7.13
CA CYS A 20 -2.29 -4.35 5.85
C CYS A 20 -0.93 -5.09 5.93
N ASP A 21 -0.51 -5.51 7.12
CA ASP A 21 0.79 -6.16 7.40
C ASP A 21 2.07 -5.38 7.06
N ALA A 22 2.01 -4.18 6.46
CA ALA A 22 3.20 -3.42 6.04
C ALA A 22 4.23 -3.24 7.18
N CYS A 23 3.77 -2.81 8.35
CA CYS A 23 4.62 -2.63 9.52
C CYS A 23 5.14 -3.95 10.11
N CYS A 24 4.36 -5.03 10.06
CA CYS A 24 4.77 -6.35 10.54
C CYS A 24 5.82 -7.00 9.64
N ASN A 25 5.79 -6.71 8.33
CA ASN A 25 6.76 -7.24 7.36
C ASN A 25 8.10 -6.50 7.43
N ASP A 26 8.06 -5.17 7.47
CA ASP A 26 9.27 -4.35 7.42
C ASP A 26 9.94 -4.22 8.79
N PHE A 27 9.14 -4.29 9.88
CA PHE A 27 9.60 -4.17 11.25
C PHE A 27 9.05 -5.30 12.15
N PRO A 28 9.34 -6.58 11.85
CA PRO A 28 8.83 -7.72 12.60
C PRO A 28 9.33 -7.75 14.05
N ASP A 29 10.42 -7.05 14.37
CA ASP A 29 10.93 -6.93 15.74
C ASP A 29 10.11 -5.96 16.60
N ILE A 30 9.33 -5.08 15.96
CA ILE A 30 8.57 -3.99 16.59
C ILE A 30 7.08 -4.28 16.55
N PHE A 31 6.55 -4.77 15.42
CA PHE A 31 5.12 -5.03 15.26
C PHE A 31 4.82 -6.50 15.05
N VAL A 32 3.64 -6.88 15.51
CA VAL A 32 3.02 -8.17 15.20
C VAL A 32 1.54 -7.95 14.94
N MET A 33 0.95 -8.77 14.09
CA MET A 33 -0.49 -8.73 13.90
C MET A 33 -1.18 -9.32 15.15
N ASN A 34 -2.29 -8.74 15.60
CA ASN A 34 -3.07 -9.34 16.66
C ASN A 34 -3.62 -10.71 16.24
N ALA A 35 -4.05 -11.51 17.22
CA ALA A 35 -4.54 -12.87 16.97
C ALA A 35 -5.73 -12.94 15.99
N GLU A 36 -6.51 -11.86 15.90
CA GLU A 36 -7.69 -11.76 15.02
C GLU A 36 -7.35 -11.21 13.62
N HIS A 37 -6.10 -10.83 13.34
CA HIS A 37 -5.69 -10.18 12.10
C HIS A 37 -6.50 -8.92 11.74
N THR A 38 -6.99 -8.20 12.77
CA THR A 38 -7.77 -6.97 12.63
C THR A 38 -6.93 -5.71 12.86
N ARG A 39 -5.78 -5.81 13.52
CA ARG A 39 -4.84 -4.69 13.70
C ARG A 39 -3.43 -5.14 14.03
N ALA A 40 -2.44 -4.38 13.60
CA ALA A 40 -1.10 -4.51 14.11
C ALA A 40 -1.03 -4.01 15.56
N ILE A 41 -0.18 -4.62 16.37
CA ILE A 41 0.15 -4.21 17.74
C ILE A 41 1.66 -4.09 17.87
N ALA A 42 2.11 -3.11 18.64
CA ALA A 42 3.52 -2.99 18.99
C ALA A 42 3.89 -4.03 20.06
N LYS A 43 5.08 -4.63 19.92
CA LYS A 43 5.64 -5.54 20.91
C LYS A 43 6.16 -4.72 22.09
N GLU A 44 5.85 -5.15 23.32
CA GLU A 44 6.21 -4.47 24.59
C GLU A 44 7.72 -4.22 24.78
N LYS A 45 8.59 -4.86 23.98
CA LYS A 45 10.06 -4.74 24.08
C LYS A 45 10.68 -4.49 22.71
N SER A 46 10.29 -3.39 22.08
CA SER A 46 10.88 -2.97 20.81
C SER A 46 12.35 -2.55 21.02
N PRO A 47 13.31 -3.01 20.20
CA PRO A 47 14.71 -2.68 20.36
C PRO A 47 14.96 -1.20 20.04
N VAL A 48 15.16 -0.40 21.09
CA VAL A 48 15.44 1.04 21.01
C VAL A 48 16.68 1.30 20.15
N GLY A 49 16.57 2.24 19.20
CA GLY A 49 17.69 2.72 18.37
C GLY A 49 18.13 1.80 17.23
N LYS A 50 17.49 0.64 17.00
CA LYS A 50 17.83 -0.25 15.87
C LYS A 50 17.42 0.33 14.51
N PHE A 51 16.30 1.05 14.48
CA PHE A 51 15.73 1.60 13.26
C PHE A 51 15.40 3.09 13.46
N ASN A 52 15.40 3.85 12.38
CA ASN A 52 14.99 5.24 12.39
C ASN A 52 13.47 5.33 12.68
N PRO A 53 13.04 6.09 13.71
CA PRO A 53 11.62 6.27 14.03
C PRO A 53 10.77 6.69 12.83
N TRP A 54 11.31 7.52 11.92
CA TRP A 54 10.60 7.94 10.72
C TRP A 54 10.25 6.79 9.78
N ASP A 55 11.19 5.87 9.56
CA ASP A 55 10.96 4.71 8.71
C ASP A 55 9.84 3.83 9.33
N ILE A 56 9.80 3.75 10.66
CA ILE A 56 8.79 3.00 11.40
C ILE A 56 7.40 3.67 11.32
N VAL A 57 7.26 4.97 11.57
CA VAL A 57 5.93 5.61 11.51
C VAL A 57 5.39 5.70 10.08
N THR A 58 6.26 5.93 9.09
CA THR A 58 5.86 6.12 7.68
C THR A 58 5.57 4.83 6.93
N VAL A 59 5.95 3.67 7.49
CA VAL A 59 5.58 2.37 6.92
C VAL A 59 4.07 2.13 6.97
N CYS A 60 3.38 2.76 7.92
CA CYS A 60 1.95 2.61 8.04
C CYS A 60 1.24 3.39 6.94
N PRO A 61 0.47 2.74 6.06
CA PRO A 61 -0.18 3.43 4.95
C PRO A 61 -1.28 4.41 5.36
N VAL A 62 -1.77 4.28 6.59
CA VAL A 62 -2.85 5.09 7.17
C VAL A 62 -2.34 5.94 8.33
N ASP A 63 -1.02 6.02 8.52
CA ASP A 63 -0.39 6.79 9.61
C ASP A 63 -0.93 6.39 11.00
N ALA A 64 -1.36 5.12 11.17
CA ALA A 64 -1.88 4.59 12.43
C ALA A 64 -0.79 4.33 13.47
N ILE A 65 0.49 4.33 13.09
CA ILE A 65 1.60 4.21 14.04
C ILE A 65 1.88 5.60 14.64
N LYS A 66 2.03 5.66 15.96
CA LYS A 66 2.37 6.85 16.75
C LYS A 66 3.53 6.55 17.70
N LEU A 67 4.34 7.55 18.00
CA LEU A 67 5.30 7.49 19.10
C LEU A 67 4.65 8.00 20.39
N VAL A 68 4.77 7.23 21.46
CA VAL A 68 4.38 7.63 22.81
C VAL A 68 5.64 8.16 23.51
N ASN A 69 5.55 9.36 24.08
CA ASN A 69 6.55 9.98 24.97
C ASN A 69 7.80 10.68 24.37
N LEU A 70 7.93 10.86 23.05
CA LEU A 70 8.97 11.72 22.47
C LEU A 70 8.41 12.64 21.37
N PRO A 71 8.86 13.91 21.29
CA PRO A 71 8.67 14.68 20.06
C PRO A 71 9.36 13.93 18.91
N MET A 72 8.68 13.78 17.77
CA MET A 72 9.31 13.14 16.61
C MET A 72 10.65 13.84 16.33
N PRO A 73 11.76 13.10 16.17
CA PRO A 73 13.03 13.71 15.80
C PRO A 73 12.84 14.49 14.50
N ALA A 74 13.60 15.57 14.27
CA ALA A 74 13.53 16.26 13.00
C ALA A 74 13.70 15.25 11.85
N LYS A 75 12.80 15.27 10.86
CA LYS A 75 12.87 14.39 9.70
C LYS A 75 14.29 14.45 9.16
N PRO A 76 15.05 13.34 9.13
CA PRO A 76 16.42 13.40 8.65
C PRO A 76 16.40 13.92 7.23
N GLU A 77 16.95 15.11 7.03
CA GLU A 77 17.27 15.63 5.70
C GLU A 77 18.43 14.77 5.19
N GLY A 78 18.08 13.63 4.61
CA GLY A 78 19.03 12.63 4.18
C GLY A 78 18.38 11.73 3.15
N GLU A 79 18.21 12.28 1.95
CA GLU A 79 17.91 11.52 0.75
C GLU A 79 18.79 10.25 0.71
N LYS A 80 18.21 9.04 0.65
CA LYS A 80 18.94 7.85 0.16
C LYS A 80 19.34 8.11 -1.30
N LYS A 81 20.46 8.79 -1.51
CA LYS A 81 20.93 9.23 -2.83
C LYS A 81 21.20 8.01 -3.73
N VAL A 82 20.17 7.51 -4.39
CA VAL A 82 20.30 6.74 -5.62
C VAL A 82 20.42 7.79 -6.71
N GLU A 83 21.52 7.78 -7.45
CA GLU A 83 21.74 8.70 -8.54
C GLU A 83 20.58 8.60 -9.54
N ALA A 84 19.73 9.62 -9.52
CA ALA A 84 18.67 9.78 -10.48
C ALA A 84 19.32 10.03 -11.84
N ALA A 85 19.07 9.13 -12.80
CA ALA A 85 19.29 9.46 -14.20
C ALA A 85 18.52 10.76 -14.52
N PRO A 86 19.13 11.72 -15.24
CA PRO A 86 18.52 13.01 -15.48
C PRO A 86 17.20 12.84 -16.23
N ALA A 87 16.14 13.47 -15.73
CA ALA A 87 14.90 13.63 -16.46
C ALA A 87 15.13 14.63 -17.61
N GLU A 88 14.77 14.25 -18.84
CA GLU A 88 14.93 15.05 -20.07
C GLU A 88 13.96 16.24 -20.19
N THR A 89 13.23 16.60 -19.13
CA THR A 89 12.26 17.70 -19.12
C THR A 89 12.81 18.94 -18.41
N ASP A 90 12.67 20.11 -19.04
CA ASP A 90 12.91 21.42 -18.40
C ASP A 90 12.01 21.55 -17.17
N ASN A 91 12.61 21.28 -16.01
CA ASN A 91 11.93 21.29 -14.72
C ASN A 91 12.14 22.60 -13.96
N SER A 92 12.63 23.67 -14.58
CA SER A 92 13.02 24.92 -13.89
C SER A 92 11.96 25.52 -12.94
N ASP A 93 10.65 25.31 -13.17
CA ASP A 93 9.55 25.78 -12.31
C ASP A 93 9.02 24.73 -11.31
N TRP A 94 9.75 23.63 -11.04
CA TRP A 94 9.27 22.54 -10.19
C TRP A 94 9.03 22.95 -8.72
N GLU A 95 9.83 23.86 -8.17
CA GLU A 95 9.70 24.32 -6.79
C GLU A 95 8.40 25.10 -6.55
N ARG A 96 8.04 25.96 -7.51
CA ARG A 96 6.78 26.71 -7.47
C ARG A 96 5.57 25.78 -7.55
N ARG A 97 5.61 24.80 -8.46
CA ARG A 97 4.54 23.78 -8.61
C ARG A 97 4.35 22.96 -7.34
N TRP A 98 5.46 22.53 -6.71
CA TRP A 98 5.41 21.84 -5.43
C TRP A 98 4.86 22.72 -4.31
N ALA A 99 5.34 23.97 -4.19
CA ALA A 99 4.87 24.91 -3.17
C ALA A 99 3.35 25.14 -3.22
N ALA A 100 2.74 25.11 -4.40
CA ALA A 100 1.30 25.30 -4.58
C ALA A 100 0.43 24.13 -4.06
N VAL A 101 1.01 22.94 -3.88
CA VAL A 101 0.26 21.73 -3.52
C VAL A 101 0.77 20.98 -2.30
N ARG A 102 1.89 21.40 -1.70
CA ARG A 102 2.56 20.67 -0.60
C ARG A 102 1.66 20.41 0.61
N ASP A 103 0.72 21.32 0.86
CA ASP A 103 -0.19 21.26 2.01
C ASP A 103 -1.53 20.58 1.64
N ARG A 104 -1.69 20.13 0.39
CA ARG A 104 -2.86 19.37 -0.07
C ARG A 104 -2.66 17.90 0.25
N LEU A 105 -3.25 17.48 1.36
CA LEU A 105 -3.26 16.07 1.76
C LEU A 105 -4.06 15.24 0.76
N GLU A 106 -3.50 14.08 0.40
CA GLU A 106 -4.20 13.11 -0.42
C GLU A 106 -5.35 12.49 0.40
N PRO A 107 -6.57 12.39 -0.18
CA PRO A 107 -7.68 11.73 0.48
C PRO A 107 -7.35 10.28 0.86
N GLN A 108 -7.78 9.84 2.04
CA GLN A 108 -7.53 8.48 2.53
C GLN A 108 -8.02 7.40 1.56
N TRP A 109 -9.18 7.58 0.95
CA TRP A 109 -9.76 6.61 0.02
C TRP A 109 -8.87 6.38 -1.22
N GLU A 110 -8.18 7.40 -1.72
CA GLU A 110 -7.24 7.28 -2.84
C GLU A 110 -5.99 6.48 -2.44
N ARG A 111 -5.55 6.61 -1.18
CA ARG A 111 -4.47 5.78 -0.62
C ARG A 111 -4.86 4.30 -0.57
N MET A 112 -6.09 4.01 -0.13
CA MET A 112 -6.60 2.63 0.00
C MET A 112 -6.60 1.87 -1.32
N LYS A 113 -6.82 2.55 -2.45
CA LYS A 113 -6.75 1.95 -3.80
C LYS A 113 -5.40 1.32 -4.10
N ARG A 114 -4.30 1.94 -3.68
CA ARG A 114 -2.94 1.42 -3.90
C ARG A 114 -2.66 0.12 -3.14
N TYR A 115 -3.46 -0.19 -2.14
CA TYR A 115 -3.41 -1.42 -1.36
C TYR A 115 -4.50 -2.42 -1.77
N GLY A 116 -5.26 -2.14 -2.83
CA GLY A 116 -6.35 -3.01 -3.30
C GLY A 116 -7.49 -3.13 -2.29
N MET A 117 -7.70 -2.11 -1.45
CA MET A 117 -8.74 -2.11 -0.41
C MET A 117 -10.03 -1.42 -0.83
N ALA A 118 -9.96 -0.54 -1.83
CA ALA A 118 -11.15 0.00 -2.49
C ALA A 118 -11.67 -1.06 -3.45
N SER A 119 -12.44 -2.01 -2.92
CA SER A 119 -12.96 -3.14 -3.69
C SER A 119 -14.37 -3.53 -3.29
N SER A 120 -15.13 -4.03 -4.26
CA SER A 120 -16.43 -4.66 -4.04
C SER A 120 -16.46 -6.08 -4.58
N ILE A 121 -17.33 -6.91 -4.01
CA ILE A 121 -17.57 -8.28 -4.48
C ILE A 121 -19.08 -8.44 -4.63
N ASP A 122 -19.49 -8.75 -5.86
CA ASP A 122 -20.87 -9.14 -6.16
C ASP A 122 -20.93 -10.65 -6.46
N GLU A 123 -21.94 -11.31 -5.91
CA GLU A 123 -22.21 -12.72 -6.18
C GLU A 123 -23.40 -12.84 -7.14
N GLU A 124 -23.18 -13.51 -8.26
CA GLU A 124 -24.24 -13.94 -9.17
C GLU A 124 -24.38 -15.47 -9.13
N LYS A 125 -25.35 -16.02 -9.85
CA LYS A 125 -25.66 -17.47 -9.81
C LYS A 125 -24.47 -18.33 -10.22
N ASP A 126 -23.75 -17.94 -11.26
CA ASP A 126 -22.70 -18.71 -11.94
C ASP A 126 -21.30 -18.09 -11.82
N ARG A 127 -21.18 -16.91 -11.21
CA ARG A 127 -19.91 -16.18 -11.10
C ARG A 127 -19.85 -15.27 -9.87
N TYR A 128 -18.63 -14.88 -9.50
CA TYR A 128 -18.34 -13.76 -8.61
C TYR A 128 -17.71 -12.63 -9.44
N ILE A 129 -18.03 -11.39 -9.13
CA ILE A 129 -17.44 -10.21 -9.77
C ILE A 129 -16.75 -9.40 -8.69
N VAL A 130 -15.42 -9.35 -8.74
CA VAL A 130 -14.61 -8.51 -7.85
C VAL A 130 -14.19 -7.27 -8.61
N ARG A 131 -14.48 -6.08 -8.08
CA ARG A 131 -14.04 -4.82 -8.67
C ARG A 131 -13.06 -4.13 -7.75
N PHE A 132 -11.97 -3.62 -8.31
CA PHE A 132 -11.01 -2.77 -7.61
C PHE A 132 -11.01 -1.39 -8.25
N ASP A 133 -11.20 -0.35 -7.44
CA ASP A 133 -10.92 1.01 -7.87
C ASP A 133 -9.40 1.22 -7.89
N MET A 134 -8.84 1.46 -9.07
CA MET A 134 -7.40 1.65 -9.24
C MET A 134 -7.02 3.11 -8.97
N PRO A 135 -5.83 3.36 -8.42
CA PRO A 135 -5.40 4.72 -8.08
C PRO A 135 -5.36 5.60 -9.33
N ALA A 136 -5.83 6.83 -9.18
CA ALA A 136 -5.98 7.82 -10.24
C ALA A 136 -4.78 8.77 -10.32
N LYS A 137 -4.22 9.21 -9.18
CA LYS A 137 -3.17 10.24 -9.15
C LYS A 137 -1.89 9.79 -8.47
N VAL A 138 -0.75 10.17 -9.04
CA VAL A 138 0.54 10.03 -8.36
C VAL A 138 0.53 10.98 -7.16
N PRO A 139 0.82 10.50 -5.94
CA PRO A 139 0.75 11.32 -4.74
C PRO A 139 1.58 12.59 -4.86
N ASN A 140 1.09 13.68 -4.28
CA ASN A 140 1.85 14.92 -4.22
C ASN A 140 3.08 14.72 -3.36
N HIS A 141 4.25 14.73 -3.99
CA HIS A 141 5.52 14.61 -3.31
C HIS A 141 6.58 15.47 -4.00
N ARG A 142 7.51 16.03 -3.23
CA ARG A 142 8.60 16.86 -3.76
C ARG A 142 9.33 16.20 -4.94
N LEU A 143 9.60 14.89 -4.85
CA LEU A 143 10.30 14.13 -5.89
C LEU A 143 9.49 13.97 -7.18
N LYS A 144 8.15 13.89 -7.09
CA LYS A 144 7.27 13.88 -8.28
C LYS A 144 7.53 15.13 -9.14
N PHE A 145 7.59 16.30 -8.52
CA PHE A 145 7.85 17.56 -9.21
C PHE A 145 9.31 17.68 -9.67
N LYS A 146 10.27 17.37 -8.80
CA LYS A 146 11.71 17.44 -9.11
C LYS A 146 12.11 16.54 -10.28
N TRP A 147 11.47 15.37 -10.43
CA TRP A 147 11.75 14.42 -11.49
C TRP A 147 10.81 14.54 -12.70
N GLY A 148 9.88 15.50 -12.69
CA GLY A 148 8.93 15.69 -13.80
C GLY A 148 8.03 14.47 -14.05
N LEU A 149 7.60 13.78 -12.97
CA LEU A 149 6.71 12.63 -13.05
C LEU A 149 5.27 13.03 -13.41
N PRO A 150 4.48 12.13 -14.03
CA PRO A 150 3.10 12.42 -14.41
C PRO A 150 2.22 12.70 -13.18
N ASP A 151 1.12 13.43 -13.42
CA ASP A 151 0.08 13.62 -12.41
C ASP A 151 -0.82 12.40 -12.25
N ASP A 152 -1.10 11.72 -13.35
CA ASP A 152 -1.94 10.53 -13.39
C ASP A 152 -1.14 9.26 -13.07
N MET A 153 -1.74 8.36 -12.29
CA MET A 153 -1.13 7.06 -12.05
C MET A 153 -1.07 6.25 -13.34
N PRO A 154 0.08 5.61 -13.63
CA PRO A 154 0.17 4.60 -14.68
C PRO A 154 -0.72 3.39 -14.37
N GLU A 155 -1.04 2.64 -15.42
CA GLU A 155 -1.80 1.40 -15.29
C GLU A 155 -1.01 0.34 -14.53
N TYR A 156 -1.70 -0.37 -13.63
CA TYR A 156 -1.13 -1.52 -12.95
C TYR A 156 -1.34 -2.76 -13.80
N LYS A 157 -0.34 -3.63 -13.84
CA LYS A 157 -0.49 -4.96 -14.41
C LYS A 157 -1.09 -5.91 -13.39
N ALA A 158 -2.24 -6.46 -13.73
CA ALA A 158 -2.94 -7.41 -12.88
C ALA A 158 -2.68 -8.87 -13.30
N ALA A 159 -2.66 -9.76 -12.31
CA ALA A 159 -2.60 -11.21 -12.49
C ALA A 159 -3.48 -11.89 -11.44
N VAL A 160 -4.05 -13.04 -11.80
CA VAL A 160 -4.91 -13.84 -10.92
C VAL A 160 -4.43 -15.27 -10.89
N GLU A 161 -4.24 -15.80 -9.69
CA GLU A 161 -3.91 -17.20 -9.43
C GLU A 161 -5.10 -17.84 -8.69
N ILE A 162 -5.53 -19.02 -9.14
CA ILE A 162 -6.66 -19.75 -8.57
C ILE A 162 -6.19 -21.09 -8.05
N HIS A 163 -6.55 -21.39 -6.81
CA HIS A 163 -6.34 -22.67 -6.16
C HIS A 163 -7.65 -23.12 -5.49
N GLY A 164 -8.51 -23.78 -6.26
CA GLY A 164 -9.83 -24.19 -5.81
C GLY A 164 -10.73 -22.98 -5.52
N GLY A 165 -11.07 -22.76 -4.25
CA GLY A 165 -11.81 -21.58 -3.79
C GLY A 165 -10.93 -20.41 -3.35
N ASN A 166 -9.60 -20.59 -3.25
CA ASN A 166 -8.67 -19.51 -2.91
C ASN A 166 -8.22 -18.80 -4.18
N VAL A 167 -8.40 -17.48 -4.23
CA VAL A 167 -8.06 -16.64 -5.37
C VAL A 167 -7.10 -15.56 -4.91
N LYS A 168 -5.93 -15.51 -5.53
CA LYS A 168 -4.92 -14.48 -5.28
C LYS A 168 -4.90 -13.50 -6.45
N ILE A 169 -5.22 -12.24 -6.16
CA ILE A 169 -5.25 -11.16 -7.14
C ILE A 169 -4.08 -10.24 -6.85
N ARG A 170 -3.18 -10.10 -7.82
CA ARG A 170 -1.98 -9.28 -7.71
C ARG A 170 -2.05 -8.15 -8.72
N ALA A 171 -1.79 -6.92 -8.28
CA ALA A 171 -1.62 -5.78 -9.17
C ALA A 171 -0.26 -5.13 -8.91
N LYS A 172 0.50 -4.83 -9.96
CA LYS A 172 1.85 -4.26 -9.86
C LYS A 172 2.01 -3.03 -10.76
N LEU A 173 2.67 -2.01 -10.24
CA LEU A 173 3.15 -0.87 -11.01
C LEU A 173 4.42 -1.26 -11.76
N GLU A 174 4.37 -1.32 -13.10
CA GLU A 174 5.54 -1.61 -13.94
C GLU A 174 6.21 -0.35 -14.51
N ASP A 175 5.60 0.84 -14.37
CA ASP A 175 6.21 2.08 -14.84
C ASP A 175 7.44 2.44 -14.00
N GLU A 176 8.63 2.25 -14.57
CA GLU A 176 9.90 2.47 -13.90
C GLU A 176 10.16 3.93 -13.48
N LYS A 177 9.47 4.91 -14.07
CA LYS A 177 9.63 6.32 -13.67
C LYS A 177 8.87 6.59 -12.37
N VAL A 178 7.62 6.14 -12.30
CA VAL A 178 6.76 6.32 -11.12
C VAL A 178 7.13 5.35 -10.00
N LYS A 179 7.53 4.12 -10.33
CA LYS A 179 7.99 3.11 -9.36
C LYS A 179 9.19 3.56 -8.54
N LYS A 180 10.03 4.48 -9.05
CA LYS A 180 11.11 5.12 -8.26
C LYS A 180 10.61 5.90 -7.04
N LEU A 181 9.33 6.26 -6.97
CA LEU A 181 8.73 6.86 -5.79
C LEU A 181 8.40 5.83 -4.70
N CYS A 182 8.33 4.55 -5.03
CA CYS A 182 8.05 3.49 -4.05
C CYS A 182 9.18 3.44 -3.01
N GLY A 183 8.81 3.37 -1.74
CA GLY A 183 9.74 3.46 -0.61
C GLY A 183 10.23 4.88 -0.27
N TRP A 184 9.88 5.88 -1.08
CA TRP A 184 10.18 7.30 -0.82
C TRP A 184 8.96 8.11 -0.40
N VAL A 185 7.80 7.70 -0.89
CA VAL A 185 6.52 8.34 -0.64
C VAL A 185 5.73 7.45 0.31
N ASN A 186 5.17 8.05 1.36
CA ASN A 186 4.31 7.34 2.29
C ASN A 186 3.14 6.68 1.55
N SER A 187 2.80 5.47 1.97
CA SER A 187 1.62 4.76 1.45
C SER A 187 1.67 4.53 -0.07
N PHE A 188 2.87 4.38 -0.65
CA PHE A 188 3.07 4.20 -2.09
C PHE A 188 3.82 2.89 -2.41
N PRO A 189 3.13 1.73 -2.29
CA PRO A 189 3.73 0.44 -2.56
C PRO A 189 3.88 0.21 -4.08
N GLU A 190 4.76 -0.71 -4.47
CA GLU A 190 4.92 -1.13 -5.87
C GLU A 190 3.72 -1.92 -6.42
N GLY A 191 2.76 -2.26 -5.57
CA GLY A 191 1.63 -3.10 -5.90
C GLY A 191 0.91 -3.62 -4.66
N PHE A 192 -0.09 -4.47 -4.88
CA PHE A 192 -0.79 -5.18 -3.82
C PHE A 192 -1.03 -6.64 -4.17
N LEU A 193 -1.31 -7.43 -3.14
CA LEU A 193 -1.81 -8.80 -3.23
C LEU A 193 -3.07 -8.90 -2.38
N ARG A 194 -4.15 -9.43 -2.96
CA ARG A 194 -5.41 -9.71 -2.27
C ARG A 194 -5.71 -11.19 -2.37
N GLU A 195 -5.83 -11.85 -1.22
CA GLU A 195 -6.25 -13.24 -1.15
C GLU A 195 -7.72 -13.29 -0.72
N LEU A 196 -8.56 -13.90 -1.55
CA LEU A 196 -9.99 -14.02 -1.34
C LEU A 196 -10.36 -15.50 -1.33
N ASN A 197 -11.22 -15.89 -0.39
CA ASN A 197 -11.72 -17.26 -0.29
C ASN A 197 -13.19 -17.28 -0.67
N PHE A 198 -13.53 -18.11 -1.65
CA PHE A 198 -14.89 -18.31 -2.12
C PHE A 198 -15.42 -19.67 -1.69
N PRO A 199 -16.71 -19.76 -1.33
CA PRO A 199 -17.31 -21.01 -0.85
C PRO A 199 -17.44 -22.05 -1.97
N VAL A 200 -17.56 -21.60 -3.22
CA VAL A 200 -17.61 -22.47 -4.40
C VAL A 200 -16.26 -22.39 -5.13
N PRO A 201 -15.66 -23.53 -5.51
CA PRO A 201 -14.43 -23.51 -6.31
C PRO A 201 -14.58 -22.72 -7.60
N ILE A 202 -13.52 -22.05 -8.01
CA ILE A 202 -13.49 -21.24 -9.23
C ILE A 202 -12.92 -22.07 -10.37
N LYS A 203 -13.63 -22.09 -11.50
CA LYS A 203 -13.26 -22.83 -12.71
C LYS A 203 -12.35 -22.01 -13.62
N SER A 204 -12.69 -20.74 -13.81
CA SER A 204 -12.06 -19.83 -14.77
C SER A 204 -12.12 -18.40 -14.25
N HIS A 205 -11.23 -17.55 -14.76
CA HIS A 205 -11.30 -16.12 -14.52
C HIS A 205 -11.16 -15.32 -15.82
N ARG A 206 -11.65 -14.09 -15.78
CA ARG A 206 -11.35 -13.04 -16.76
C ARG A 206 -10.98 -11.76 -16.03
N LEU A 207 -10.03 -11.05 -16.60
CA LEU A 207 -9.62 -9.71 -16.17
C LEU A 207 -10.10 -8.71 -17.23
N ASN A 208 -10.72 -7.63 -16.77
CA ASN A 208 -11.05 -6.48 -17.59
C ASN A 208 -10.61 -5.22 -16.85
N TYR A 209 -9.88 -4.34 -17.53
CA TYR A 209 -9.50 -3.05 -16.99
C TYR A 209 -10.08 -1.95 -17.88
N ASP A 210 -10.85 -1.05 -17.28
CA ASP A 210 -11.39 0.12 -17.94
C ASP A 210 -10.48 1.32 -17.65
N PRO A 211 -9.76 1.87 -18.64
CA PRO A 211 -8.85 3.00 -18.44
C PRO A 211 -9.57 4.32 -18.16
N GLU A 212 -10.83 4.48 -18.57
CA GLU A 212 -11.61 5.70 -18.34
C GLU A 212 -12.10 5.77 -16.89
N THR A 213 -12.68 4.67 -16.39
CA THR A 213 -13.17 4.59 -15.01
C THR A 213 -12.10 4.16 -14.00
N ARG A 214 -10.97 3.62 -14.49
CA ARG A 214 -9.89 3.02 -13.70
C ARG A 214 -10.37 1.88 -12.81
N ILE A 215 -11.32 1.10 -13.29
CA ILE A 215 -11.84 -0.07 -12.57
C ILE A 215 -11.18 -1.32 -13.14
N LEU A 216 -10.56 -2.10 -12.25
CA LEU A 216 -10.12 -3.47 -12.54
C LEU A 216 -11.22 -4.43 -12.10
N GLU A 217 -11.88 -5.05 -13.07
CA GLU A 217 -12.88 -6.09 -12.85
C GLU A 217 -12.26 -7.48 -13.02
N VAL A 218 -12.47 -8.33 -12.01
CA VAL A 218 -12.08 -9.74 -12.01
C VAL A 218 -13.36 -10.57 -11.94
N VAL A 219 -13.70 -11.20 -13.06
CA VAL A 219 -14.85 -12.11 -13.15
C VAL A 219 -14.36 -13.53 -12.88
N LEU A 220 -14.93 -14.19 -11.88
CA LEU A 220 -14.56 -15.53 -11.42
C LEU A 220 -15.75 -16.47 -11.66
N GLU A 221 -15.62 -17.42 -12.59
CA GLU A 221 -16.69 -18.35 -12.92
C GLU A 221 -16.71 -19.53 -11.94
N LYS A 222 -17.86 -19.82 -11.34
CA LYS A 222 -18.03 -20.91 -10.38
C LYS A 222 -17.92 -22.26 -11.08
N ALA A 223 -17.28 -23.22 -10.44
CA ALA A 223 -17.39 -24.62 -10.83
C ALA A 223 -18.83 -25.09 -10.60
N GLN A 224 -19.49 -25.60 -11.63
CA GLN A 224 -20.78 -26.27 -11.45
C GLN A 224 -20.56 -27.51 -10.57
N PRO A 225 -21.47 -27.84 -9.63
CA PRO A 225 -21.45 -29.17 -9.04
C PRO A 225 -21.59 -30.17 -10.18
N GLU A 226 -20.67 -31.13 -10.30
CA GLU A 226 -20.84 -32.25 -11.21
C GLU A 226 -22.22 -32.85 -10.95
N ARG A 227 -23.12 -32.78 -11.94
CA ARG A 227 -24.30 -33.63 -11.93
C ARG A 227 -23.78 -35.05 -11.94
N GLN A 228 -23.79 -35.72 -10.79
CA GLN A 228 -23.70 -37.17 -10.75
C GLN A 228 -24.83 -37.70 -11.64
N ALA A 229 -24.45 -38.22 -12.80
CA ALA A 229 -25.35 -38.96 -13.66
C ALA A 229 -25.75 -40.22 -12.89
N ALA A 230 -26.99 -40.25 -12.43
CA ALA A 230 -27.68 -41.43 -11.90
C ALA A 230 -28.98 -41.59 -12.68
#